data_AF-A0A1G7K8Q0-F1
#
_entry.id   AF-A0A1G7K8Q0-F1
#
_cell.length_a   1.000
_cell.length_b   1.000
_cell.length_c   1.000
_cell.angle_alpha   90.00
_cell.angle_beta   90.00
_cell.angle_gamma   90.00
#
_symmetry.space_group_name_H-M   'P 1'
#
loop_
_entity.id
_entity.type
_entity.pdbx_description
1 polymer ?
#
loop_
_entity_poly.entity_id
_entity_poly.type
_entity_poly.pdbx_seq_one_letter_code
_entity_poly.pdbx_strand_id
1 'polypeptide(L)'
;MRTSRRVVLALLAVLLLVGAAVAVVRFEAVDRIRERVAPEPSPGCIADDPTSSGCVTPATLAAYEAVTARFAGGLVESTCWSEHAWNPSSDHPEGRACDFFPTRYGTFATGDDLTEGWAIAQYLRDEAAELDVRYVIWQGRIWYRGAFFADADGGWGRPYDGGGVYDAEDATGGHYDHVHVSIRR
;
A
#
# COMPACT_ATOMS: atom_id res chain seq x y z
N MET A 1 -67.38 14.36 3.88
CA MET A 1 -66.18 14.38 3.01
C MET A 1 -64.89 14.96 3.64
N ARG A 2 -64.92 15.52 4.87
CA ARG A 2 -63.74 16.20 5.49
C ARG A 2 -62.73 15.25 6.17
N THR A 3 -63.19 14.09 6.63
CA THR A 3 -62.38 13.09 7.37
C THR A 3 -61.39 12.35 6.47
N SER A 4 -61.82 11.96 5.26
CA SER A 4 -60.99 11.26 4.28
C SER A 4 -59.75 12.08 3.85
N ARG A 5 -59.91 13.40 3.65
CA ARG A 5 -58.80 14.29 3.28
C ARG A 5 -57.75 14.42 4.39
N ARG A 6 -58.16 14.38 5.66
CA ARG A 6 -57.22 14.42 6.81
C ARG A 6 -56.44 13.11 6.94
N VAL A 7 -57.09 11.98 6.71
CA VAL A 7 -56.44 10.66 6.73
C VAL A 7 -55.44 10.53 5.58
N VAL A 8 -55.79 10.96 4.37
CA VAL A 8 -54.88 10.95 3.21
C VAL A 8 -53.66 11.84 3.44
N LEU A 9 -53.85 13.06 3.96
CA LEU A 9 -52.74 13.96 4.29
C LEU A 9 -51.82 13.40 5.38
N ALA A 10 -52.39 12.75 6.41
CA ALA A 10 -51.60 12.11 7.46
C ALA A 10 -50.77 10.94 6.92
N LEU A 11 -51.33 10.10 6.05
CA LEU A 11 -50.61 8.98 5.42
C LEU A 11 -49.49 9.47 4.50
N LEU A 12 -49.72 10.52 3.72
CA LEU A 12 -48.69 11.14 2.88
C LEU A 12 -47.56 11.73 3.73
N ALA A 13 -47.89 12.38 4.86
CA ALA A 13 -46.89 12.90 5.78
C ALA A 13 -46.04 11.78 6.39
N VAL A 14 -46.64 10.66 6.80
CA VAL A 14 -45.91 9.49 7.30
C VAL A 14 -45.02 8.87 6.23
N LEU A 15 -45.50 8.71 5.00
CA LEU A 15 -44.71 8.16 3.89
C LEU A 15 -43.51 9.05 3.55
N LEU A 16 -43.69 10.38 3.58
CA LEU A 16 -42.59 11.34 3.38
C LEU A 16 -41.56 11.25 4.51
N LEU A 17 -42.00 11.14 5.76
CA LEU A 17 -41.10 10.98 6.92
C LEU A 17 -40.31 9.67 6.86
N VAL A 18 -40.96 8.56 6.49
CA VAL A 18 -40.30 7.27 6.32
C VAL A 18 -39.31 7.31 5.16
N GLY A 19 -39.69 7.89 4.02
CA GLY A 19 -38.80 8.06 2.87
C GLY A 19 -37.57 8.90 3.19
N ALA A 20 -37.75 10.00 3.93
CA ALA A 20 -36.65 10.84 4.40
C ALA A 20 -35.73 10.09 5.38
N ALA A 21 -36.28 9.35 6.33
CA ALA A 21 -35.49 8.56 7.28
C ALA A 21 -34.66 7.46 6.59
N VAL A 22 -35.25 6.73 5.62
CA VAL A 22 -34.53 5.72 4.84
C VAL A 22 -33.41 6.33 4.00
N ALA A 23 -33.64 7.51 3.41
CA ALA A 23 -32.62 8.22 2.63
C ALA A 23 -31.44 8.67 3.51
N VAL A 24 -31.71 9.21 4.70
CA VAL A 24 -30.67 9.63 5.67
C VAL A 24 -29.83 8.43 6.13
N VAL A 25 -30.47 7.33 6.52
CA VAL A 25 -29.75 6.12 6.95
C VAL A 25 -28.89 5.54 5.83
N ARG A 26 -29.39 5.54 4.58
CA ARG A 26 -28.58 5.11 3.43
C ARG A 26 -27.41 6.05 3.15
N PHE A 27 -27.61 7.35 3.29
CA PHE A 27 -26.55 8.34 3.11
C PHE A 27 -25.44 8.17 4.14
N GLU A 28 -25.78 8.07 5.43
CA GLU A 28 -24.79 7.83 6.50
C GLU A 28 -24.05 6.50 6.38
N ALA A 29 -24.71 5.46 5.86
CA ALA A 29 -24.07 4.18 5.59
C ALA A 29 -23.11 4.27 4.40
N VAL A 30 -23.50 4.98 3.34
CA VAL A 30 -22.64 5.22 2.17
C VAL A 30 -21.45 6.09 2.53
N ASP A 31 -21.61 7.12 3.37
CA ASP A 31 -20.51 7.96 3.84
C ASP A 31 -19.55 7.19 4.75
N ARG A 32 -20.06 6.38 5.69
CA ARG A 32 -19.21 5.48 6.49
C ARG A 32 -18.47 4.43 5.67
N ILE A 33 -19.06 3.97 4.57
CA ILE A 33 -18.38 3.07 3.64
C ILE A 33 -17.35 3.87 2.84
N ARG A 34 -17.68 5.05 2.34
CA ARG A 34 -16.79 5.91 1.55
C ARG A 34 -15.56 6.34 2.34
N GLU A 35 -15.73 6.69 3.61
CA GLU A 35 -14.63 7.04 4.53
C GLU A 35 -13.79 5.83 4.95
N ARG A 36 -14.33 4.60 4.81
CA ARG A 36 -13.57 3.34 4.95
C ARG A 36 -12.97 2.83 3.64
N VAL A 37 -13.38 3.37 2.50
CA VAL A 37 -13.05 2.84 1.16
C VAL A 37 -12.15 3.79 0.35
N ALA A 38 -12.16 5.09 0.65
CA ALA A 38 -11.19 6.03 0.12
C ALA A 38 -10.20 6.39 1.23
N PRO A 39 -8.94 5.91 1.19
CA PRO A 39 -7.93 6.42 2.10
C PRO A 39 -7.81 7.92 1.86
N GLU A 40 -7.87 8.70 2.95
CA GLU A 40 -7.49 10.12 2.91
C GLU A 40 -6.09 10.21 2.28
N PRO A 41 -5.82 11.20 1.40
CA PRO A 41 -4.50 11.36 0.83
C PRO A 41 -3.46 11.43 1.95
N SER A 42 -2.46 10.56 1.88
CA SER A 42 -1.38 10.51 2.84
C SER A 42 -0.73 11.90 2.93
N PRO A 43 -0.50 12.45 4.13
CA PRO A 43 -0.11 13.86 4.31
C PRO A 43 1.31 14.21 3.81
N GLY A 44 1.88 13.42 2.91
CA GLY A 44 3.21 13.61 2.34
C GLY A 44 4.33 13.23 3.32
N CYS A 45 5.55 13.58 2.96
CA CYS A 45 6.78 13.31 3.70
C CYS A 45 6.85 14.22 4.93
N ILE A 46 6.30 13.78 6.07
CA ILE A 46 6.14 14.60 7.29
C ILE A 46 6.62 13.92 8.57
N ALA A 47 6.80 12.60 8.55
CA ALA A 47 7.36 11.86 9.66
C ALA A 47 8.86 11.69 9.46
N ASP A 48 9.63 11.68 10.54
CA ASP A 48 11.07 11.40 10.46
C ASP A 48 11.29 9.98 9.94
N ASP A 49 12.21 9.82 8.98
CA ASP A 49 12.59 8.50 8.48
C ASP A 49 13.49 7.79 9.49
N PRO A 50 13.13 6.60 10.01
CA PRO A 50 13.97 5.85 10.94
C PRO A 50 15.26 5.29 10.31
N THR A 51 15.38 5.34 8.98
CA THR A 51 16.52 4.77 8.23
C THR A 51 17.48 5.80 7.66
N SER A 52 17.15 7.09 7.71
CA SER A 52 17.96 8.17 7.14
C SER A 52 17.74 9.49 7.88
N SER A 53 18.27 10.60 7.35
CA SER A 53 17.96 11.96 7.84
C SER A 53 16.78 12.61 7.09
N GLY A 54 16.09 11.85 6.25
CA GLY A 54 14.95 12.30 5.45
C GLY A 54 13.63 12.22 6.19
N CYS A 55 12.55 12.17 5.40
CA CYS A 55 11.20 11.98 5.93
C CYS A 55 10.48 10.86 5.19
N VAL A 56 9.43 10.34 5.80
CA VAL A 56 8.51 9.37 5.21
C VAL A 56 7.08 9.83 5.41
N THR A 57 6.16 9.26 4.63
CA THR A 57 4.74 9.41 4.93
C THR A 57 4.37 8.61 6.18
N PRO A 58 3.32 8.99 6.94
CA PRO A 58 2.88 8.19 8.09
C PRO A 58 2.53 6.74 7.73
N ALA A 59 1.97 6.50 6.54
CA ALA A 59 1.67 5.16 6.07
C ALA A 59 2.95 4.35 5.80
N THR A 60 3.98 4.98 5.24
CA THR A 60 5.31 4.36 5.06
C THR A 60 5.97 4.05 6.40
N LEU A 61 5.87 4.95 7.38
CA LEU A 61 6.38 4.70 8.73
C LEU A 61 5.68 3.49 9.37
N ALA A 62 4.35 3.42 9.27
CA ALA A 62 3.58 2.28 9.77
C ALA A 62 3.98 0.96 9.07
N ALA A 63 4.18 0.97 7.75
CA ALA A 63 4.66 -0.20 7.01
C ALA A 63 6.07 -0.62 7.45
N TYR A 64 6.99 0.33 7.64
CA TYR A 64 8.33 0.08 8.16
C TYR A 64 8.29 -0.56 9.54
N GLU A 65 7.53 0.01 10.48
CA GLU A 65 7.39 -0.51 11.84
C GLU A 65 6.78 -1.92 11.85
N ALA A 66 5.77 -2.17 11.02
CA ALA A 66 5.13 -3.47 10.90
C ALA A 66 6.10 -4.56 10.39
N VAL A 67 6.88 -4.26 9.34
CA VAL A 67 7.87 -5.19 8.79
C VAL A 67 9.00 -5.42 9.79
N THR A 68 9.58 -4.37 10.35
CA THR A 68 10.70 -4.51 11.29
C THR A 68 10.31 -5.22 12.58
N ALA A 69 9.12 -4.96 13.12
CA ALA A 69 8.60 -5.69 14.28
C ALA A 69 8.48 -7.20 14.03
N ARG A 70 8.22 -7.60 12.78
CA ARG A 70 8.02 -9.01 12.41
C ARG A 70 9.30 -9.72 11.96
N PHE A 71 10.21 -9.00 11.30
CA PHE A 71 11.34 -9.59 10.56
C PHE A 71 12.72 -9.07 11.00
N ALA A 72 12.83 -8.32 12.12
CA ALA A 72 14.11 -7.76 12.58
C ALA A 72 15.27 -8.77 12.71
N GLY A 73 14.98 -10.05 12.96
CA GLY A 73 16.01 -11.09 13.06
C GLY A 73 16.61 -11.53 11.72
N GLY A 74 15.97 -11.20 10.60
CA GLY A 74 16.38 -11.61 9.25
C GLY A 74 16.80 -10.44 8.35
N LEU A 75 16.75 -9.20 8.83
CA LEU A 75 17.17 -8.01 8.08
C LEU A 75 18.60 -7.62 8.43
N VAL A 76 19.41 -7.32 7.41
CA VAL A 76 20.74 -6.73 7.60
C VAL A 76 20.71 -5.20 7.58
N GLU A 77 19.83 -4.62 6.76
CA GLU A 77 19.62 -3.18 6.65
C GLU A 77 18.23 -2.86 6.07
N SER A 78 17.88 -1.58 6.10
CA SER A 78 16.66 -1.07 5.49
C SER A 78 16.86 0.39 5.12
N THR A 79 16.31 0.83 3.98
CA THR A 79 16.35 2.24 3.55
C THR A 79 14.98 2.66 3.03
N CYS A 80 14.39 3.71 3.61
CA CYS A 80 13.09 4.23 3.19
C CYS A 80 13.23 5.51 2.35
N TRP A 81 13.69 6.60 2.95
CA TRP A 81 13.92 7.83 2.20
C TRP A 81 15.33 7.87 1.61
N SER A 82 15.43 8.32 0.37
CA SER A 82 16.69 8.76 -0.24
C SER A 82 16.40 9.80 -1.32
N GLU A 83 17.34 10.72 -1.57
CA GLU A 83 17.20 11.73 -2.64
C GLU A 83 17.03 11.10 -4.02
N HIS A 84 17.62 9.91 -4.22
CA HIS A 84 17.55 9.13 -5.44
C HIS A 84 17.84 9.98 -6.69
N ALA A 85 18.92 10.77 -6.67
CA ALA A 85 19.19 11.82 -7.66
C ALA A 85 19.19 11.36 -9.14
N TRP A 86 19.47 10.08 -9.40
CA TRP A 86 19.42 9.48 -10.74
C TRP A 86 18.01 8.99 -11.16
N ASN A 87 17.07 8.89 -10.21
CA ASN A 87 15.66 8.59 -10.43
C ASN A 87 14.75 9.38 -9.43
N PRO A 88 14.71 10.71 -9.54
CA PRO A 88 13.99 11.56 -8.58
C PRO A 88 12.46 11.38 -8.66
N SER A 89 11.95 10.71 -9.68
CA SER A 89 10.53 10.34 -9.82
C SER A 89 10.15 9.01 -9.15
N SER A 90 11.11 8.33 -8.51
CA SER A 90 10.82 7.14 -7.71
C SER A 90 10.01 7.50 -6.45
N ASP A 91 9.54 6.48 -5.74
CA ASP A 91 8.76 6.69 -4.51
C ASP A 91 9.63 7.01 -3.28
N HIS A 92 10.96 6.78 -3.31
CA HIS A 92 11.87 7.07 -2.19
C HIS A 92 11.97 8.56 -1.83
N PRO A 93 12.21 9.50 -2.78
CA PRO A 93 12.33 10.92 -2.46
C PRO A 93 11.02 11.52 -1.94
N GLU A 94 9.89 10.90 -2.30
CA GLU A 94 8.55 11.28 -1.84
C GLU A 94 8.19 10.66 -0.47
N GLY A 95 9.10 9.90 0.15
CA GLY A 95 8.89 9.25 1.45
C GLY A 95 7.89 8.09 1.39
N ARG A 96 7.67 7.50 0.21
CA ARG A 96 6.64 6.49 -0.08
C ARG A 96 7.18 5.09 -0.34
N ALA A 97 8.46 4.85 -0.09
CA ALA A 97 9.06 3.54 -0.32
C ALA A 97 9.95 3.12 0.84
N CYS A 98 10.15 1.80 0.93
CA CYS A 98 11.19 1.18 1.74
C CYS A 98 11.79 -0.02 1.01
N ASP A 99 13.10 -0.15 1.11
CA ASP A 99 13.87 -1.32 0.72
C ASP A 99 14.26 -2.07 2.00
N PHE A 100 13.88 -3.35 2.08
CA PHE A 100 14.23 -4.24 3.20
C PHE A 100 15.23 -5.28 2.71
N PHE A 101 16.42 -5.28 3.29
CA PHE A 101 17.54 -6.11 2.84
C PHE A 101 17.65 -7.35 3.73
N PRO A 102 17.24 -8.55 3.26
CA PRO A 102 17.56 -9.80 3.95
C PRO A 102 19.03 -10.19 3.76
N THR A 103 19.72 -9.61 2.77
CA THR A 103 21.14 -9.83 2.49
C THR A 103 21.84 -8.51 2.19
N ARG A 104 23.17 -8.51 2.13
CA ARG A 104 23.94 -7.29 1.90
C ARG A 104 23.67 -6.71 0.51
N TYR A 105 23.59 -5.38 0.41
CA TYR A 105 23.57 -4.64 -0.87
C TYR A 105 24.54 -5.21 -1.93
N GLY A 106 24.02 -5.39 -3.14
CA GLY A 106 24.72 -5.90 -4.32
C GLY A 106 24.90 -7.41 -4.34
N THR A 107 24.20 -8.16 -3.47
CA THR A 107 24.35 -9.62 -3.34
C THR A 107 23.06 -10.33 -3.71
N PHE A 108 23.12 -11.29 -4.64
CA PHE A 108 21.98 -12.15 -4.91
C PHE A 108 21.64 -12.98 -3.67
N ALA A 109 20.45 -12.77 -3.08
CA ALA A 109 20.01 -13.53 -1.93
C ALA A 109 19.90 -15.02 -2.25
N THR A 110 20.38 -15.86 -1.35
CA THR A 110 20.32 -17.32 -1.45
C THR A 110 19.99 -17.92 -0.08
N GLY A 111 19.59 -19.20 -0.04
CA GLY A 111 19.37 -19.91 1.22
C GLY A 111 18.33 -19.24 2.13
N ASP A 112 18.74 -18.95 3.37
CA ASP A 112 17.88 -18.35 4.38
C ASP A 112 17.51 -16.90 4.02
N ASP A 113 18.44 -16.09 3.48
CA ASP A 113 18.16 -14.72 3.05
C ASP A 113 17.09 -14.67 1.95
N LEU A 114 17.15 -15.60 0.99
CA LEU A 114 16.14 -15.73 -0.05
C LEU A 114 14.78 -16.08 0.55
N THR A 115 14.77 -17.00 1.51
CA THR A 115 13.57 -17.44 2.23
C THR A 115 12.94 -16.29 3.01
N GLU A 116 13.75 -15.50 3.71
CA GLU A 116 13.34 -14.32 4.46
C GLU A 116 12.75 -13.25 3.55
N GLY A 117 13.41 -12.95 2.42
CA GLY A 117 12.90 -12.02 1.43
C GLY A 117 11.54 -12.45 0.87
N TRP A 118 11.34 -13.74 0.60
CA TRP A 118 10.02 -14.26 0.22
C TRP A 118 8.97 -14.14 1.32
N ALA A 119 9.35 -14.27 2.59
CA ALA A 119 8.44 -14.10 3.72
C ALA A 119 8.01 -12.63 3.88
N ILE A 120 8.95 -11.68 3.77
CA ILE A 120 8.68 -10.24 3.82
C ILE A 120 7.77 -9.84 2.64
N ALA A 121 8.12 -10.26 1.44
CA ALA A 121 7.39 -9.86 0.23
C ALA A 121 5.96 -10.45 0.21
N GLN A 122 5.75 -11.66 0.73
CA GLN A 122 4.40 -12.22 0.91
C GLN A 122 3.61 -11.49 1.99
N TYR A 123 4.21 -11.19 3.13
CA TYR A 123 3.57 -10.41 4.19
C TYR A 123 3.06 -9.06 3.68
N LEU A 124 3.87 -8.34 2.89
CA LEU A 124 3.47 -7.06 2.30
C LEU A 124 2.33 -7.19 1.29
N ARG A 125 2.23 -8.33 0.57
CA ARG A 125 1.10 -8.62 -0.34
C ARG A 125 -0.17 -8.93 0.46
N ASP A 126 -0.06 -9.76 1.50
CA ASP A 126 -1.19 -10.20 2.32
C ASP A 126 -1.79 -9.03 3.11
N GLU A 127 -0.94 -8.19 3.68
CA GLU A 127 -1.34 -7.00 4.46
C GLU A 127 -1.47 -5.75 3.59
N ALA A 128 -1.45 -5.87 2.27
CA ALA A 128 -1.39 -4.73 1.36
C ALA A 128 -2.56 -3.75 1.55
N ALA A 129 -3.73 -4.24 1.96
CA ALA A 129 -4.88 -3.42 2.28
C ALA A 129 -4.61 -2.49 3.49
N GLU A 130 -4.11 -3.06 4.57
CA GLU A 130 -3.87 -2.39 5.85
C GLU A 130 -2.64 -1.47 5.80
N LEU A 131 -1.56 -1.91 5.15
CA LEU A 131 -0.29 -1.17 5.05
C LEU A 131 -0.24 -0.20 3.87
N ASP A 132 -1.36 -0.04 3.18
CA ASP A 132 -1.47 0.79 1.99
C ASP A 132 -0.50 0.55 0.83
N VAL A 133 0.03 -0.67 0.75
CA VAL A 133 0.98 -1.09 -0.29
C VAL A 133 0.41 -0.88 -1.70
N ARG A 134 1.12 -0.12 -2.53
CA ARG A 134 0.82 0.07 -3.95
C ARG A 134 1.39 -1.08 -4.78
N TYR A 135 2.66 -1.41 -4.58
CA TYR A 135 3.34 -2.51 -5.25
C TYR A 135 4.53 -3.02 -4.43
N VAL A 136 4.97 -4.25 -4.72
CA VAL A 136 6.14 -4.90 -4.15
C VAL A 136 7.04 -5.39 -5.28
N ILE A 137 8.35 -5.25 -5.15
CA ILE A 137 9.35 -5.82 -6.07
C ILE A 137 10.27 -6.76 -5.29
N TRP A 138 10.45 -7.98 -5.80
CA TRP A 138 11.39 -8.97 -5.27
C TRP A 138 11.75 -10.00 -6.33
N GLN A 139 13.01 -10.42 -6.37
CA GLN A 139 13.52 -11.48 -7.27
C GLN A 139 13.15 -11.26 -8.74
N GLY A 140 13.41 -10.04 -9.25
CA GLY A 140 13.13 -9.69 -10.64
C GLY A 140 11.64 -9.70 -10.99
N ARG A 141 10.76 -9.60 -10.01
CA ARG A 141 9.30 -9.58 -10.21
C ARG A 141 8.66 -8.40 -9.51
N ILE A 142 7.60 -7.87 -10.11
CA ILE A 142 6.79 -6.79 -9.55
C ILE A 142 5.32 -7.20 -9.45
N TRP A 143 4.76 -7.00 -8.27
CA TRP A 143 3.35 -7.22 -7.94
C TRP A 143 2.67 -5.88 -7.63
N TYR A 144 1.44 -5.66 -8.10
CA TYR A 144 0.65 -4.46 -7.80
C TYR A 144 -0.62 -4.81 -7.03
N ARG A 145 -1.00 -3.98 -6.04
CA ARG A 145 -2.30 -4.08 -5.37
C ARG A 145 -3.42 -3.61 -6.31
N GLY A 146 -4.12 -4.54 -6.95
CA GLY A 146 -5.36 -4.29 -7.70
C GLY A 146 -5.53 -5.19 -8.92
N ALA A 147 -6.78 -5.42 -9.34
CA ALA A 147 -7.13 -6.39 -10.39
C ALA A 147 -6.67 -6.02 -11.81
N PHE A 148 -6.18 -4.80 -12.03
CA PHE A 148 -5.76 -4.32 -13.35
C PHE A 148 -4.39 -4.82 -13.79
N PHE A 149 -3.61 -5.39 -12.88
CA PHE A 149 -2.31 -5.98 -13.15
C PHE A 149 -2.37 -7.44 -12.73
N ALA A 150 -2.72 -8.31 -13.67
CA ALA A 150 -2.74 -9.75 -13.41
C ALA A 150 -1.33 -10.26 -13.11
N ASP A 151 -1.23 -11.17 -12.14
CA ASP A 151 0.00 -11.92 -11.90
C ASP A 151 0.40 -12.72 -13.14
N ALA A 152 1.71 -12.94 -13.32
CA ALA A 152 2.26 -13.84 -14.33
C ALA A 152 2.99 -15.02 -13.66
N ASP A 153 3.37 -16.01 -14.48
CA ASP A 153 4.35 -17.07 -14.21
C ASP A 153 4.44 -17.54 -12.74
N GLY A 154 3.41 -18.27 -12.29
CA GLY A 154 3.38 -18.88 -10.96
C GLY A 154 2.62 -18.09 -9.90
N GLY A 155 2.02 -16.95 -10.25
CA GLY A 155 1.05 -16.25 -9.38
C GLY A 155 1.67 -15.28 -8.38
N TRP A 156 2.90 -14.81 -8.64
CA TRP A 156 3.56 -13.86 -7.72
C TRP A 156 3.74 -12.45 -8.27
N GLY A 157 3.68 -12.25 -9.58
CA GLY A 157 3.82 -10.94 -10.21
C GLY A 157 4.32 -11.08 -11.63
N ARG A 158 4.50 -9.95 -12.32
CA ARG A 158 5.08 -9.94 -13.67
C ARG A 158 6.60 -9.75 -13.60
N PRO A 159 7.36 -10.11 -14.66
CA PRO A 159 8.77 -9.73 -14.75
C PRO A 159 8.95 -8.22 -14.54
N TYR A 160 9.92 -7.85 -13.72
CA TYR A 160 10.36 -6.48 -13.53
C TYR A 160 11.44 -6.15 -14.58
N ASP A 161 11.28 -5.03 -15.25
CA ASP A 161 12.10 -4.60 -16.40
C ASP A 161 13.06 -3.45 -16.04
N GLY A 162 13.27 -3.20 -14.75
CA GLY A 162 14.12 -2.11 -14.27
C GLY A 162 13.46 -0.73 -14.38
N GLY A 163 12.18 -0.65 -14.77
CA GLY A 163 11.47 0.62 -14.94
C GLY A 163 12.10 1.53 -16.00
N GLY A 164 12.93 0.97 -16.89
CA GLY A 164 13.71 1.72 -17.89
C GLY A 164 14.90 2.52 -17.35
N VAL A 165 15.22 2.38 -16.05
CA VAL A 165 16.28 3.15 -15.38
C VAL A 165 17.37 2.23 -14.82
N TYR A 166 16.99 1.06 -14.30
CA TYR A 166 17.89 0.12 -13.64
C TYR A 166 18.19 -1.09 -14.53
N ASP A 167 19.36 -1.70 -14.32
CA ASP A 167 19.67 -3.00 -14.90
C ASP A 167 18.92 -4.10 -14.11
N ALA A 168 17.93 -4.71 -14.76
CA ALA A 168 17.09 -5.74 -14.13
C ALA A 168 17.81 -7.09 -13.95
N GLU A 169 19.00 -7.27 -14.53
CA GLU A 169 19.81 -8.48 -14.40
C GLU A 169 20.80 -8.41 -13.23
N ASP A 170 21.09 -7.22 -12.70
CA ASP A 170 21.97 -7.05 -11.55
C ASP A 170 21.23 -7.25 -10.21
N ALA A 171 22.00 -7.50 -9.14
CA ALA A 171 21.43 -7.83 -7.83
C ALA A 171 20.53 -6.73 -7.25
N THR A 172 20.92 -5.46 -7.37
CA THR A 172 20.19 -4.33 -6.78
C THR A 172 19.13 -3.80 -7.73
N GLY A 173 19.49 -3.49 -8.97
CA GLY A 173 18.58 -3.06 -10.02
C GLY A 173 17.48 -4.08 -10.28
N GLY A 174 17.76 -5.38 -10.20
CA GLY A 174 16.76 -6.45 -10.29
C GLY A 174 16.04 -6.81 -8.99
N HIS A 175 16.38 -6.17 -7.87
CA HIS A 175 15.79 -6.43 -6.54
C HIS A 175 15.94 -7.89 -6.08
N TYR A 176 17.15 -8.45 -6.25
CA TYR A 176 17.52 -9.77 -5.75
C TYR A 176 18.20 -9.71 -4.37
N ASP A 177 18.58 -8.52 -3.90
CA ASP A 177 19.24 -8.26 -2.62
C ASP A 177 18.32 -7.56 -1.59
N HIS A 178 17.25 -6.89 -2.03
CA HIS A 178 16.22 -6.29 -1.17
C HIS A 178 14.79 -6.46 -1.70
N VAL A 179 13.84 -6.51 -0.77
CA VAL A 179 12.41 -6.37 -1.05
C VAL A 179 12.06 -4.88 -1.06
N HIS A 180 11.66 -4.35 -2.21
CA HIS A 180 11.15 -2.99 -2.31
C HIS A 180 9.64 -2.96 -2.16
N VAL A 181 9.14 -2.02 -1.37
CA VAL A 181 7.71 -1.70 -1.28
C VAL A 181 7.47 -0.24 -1.60
N SER A 182 6.41 0.02 -2.37
CA SER A 182 5.84 1.35 -2.56
C SER A 182 4.49 1.44 -1.88
N ILE A 183 4.21 2.58 -1.25
CA ILE A 183 2.99 2.88 -0.51
C ILE A 183 2.14 3.86 -1.34
N ARG A 184 0.81 3.73 -1.25
CA ARG A 184 -0.10 4.64 -1.96
C ARG A 184 0.05 6.08 -1.45
N ARG A 185 -0.27 7.01 -2.36
CA ARG A 185 -0.44 8.42 -2.06
C ARG A 185 -1.73 8.64 -1.29
#